data_AF-A0A8S3ZY78-F1
#
_entry.id   AF-A0A8S3ZY78-F1
#
_cell.length_a   1.000
_cell.length_b   1.000
_cell.length_c   1.000
_cell.angle_alpha   90.00
_cell.angle_beta   90.00
_cell.angle_gamma   90.00
#
_symmetry.space_group_name_H-M   'P 1'
#
loop_
_entity.id
_entity.type
_entity.pdbx_description
1 polymer ?
#
loop_
_entity_poly.entity_id
_entity_poly.type
_entity_poly.pdbx_seq_one_letter_code
_entity_poly.pdbx_strand_id
1 'polypeptide(L)'
;MHHYVVPYRRRSLRLSLVVFSVVNCLVLAYMFCSSMLHTLILAQVCVSYYRIRSPVQNNESINISNQETISRIASSLETNLQVLKSGSNPKVQIVLPNTLGHFNHVPHTKNRDLISYYFKPRLEPKTVILIIKILKAFDSVMNKRGLEYLLYSGTLLGSYRHHGIIPWDDDIDVVVPLKVSAVLHHALKDLEPEYSYIARSIPCWKLFSAYGHSFADYKWKWPFVDIFFYDKNDTHIWTMHSKVTDRFIMPLNIVLPVRRRPFMGLLLPGPHNPSAVLARRYDINVCHTGYWIHKLELDNEKIYQVPCSLLHSRFPLVRRKFINGGCNETLVQNGRVLSYFFDKNIIC
;
A
#
# COMPACT_ATOMS: atom_id res chain seq x y z
N MET A 1 27.42 66.63 -15.61
CA MET A 1 27.55 66.37 -17.07
C MET A 1 27.09 64.92 -17.28
N HIS A 2 26.07 64.57 -18.07
CA HIS A 2 25.17 65.32 -18.97
C HIS A 2 23.70 64.87 -18.80
N HIS A 3 22.75 65.74 -19.11
CA HIS A 3 21.36 65.38 -19.45
C HIS A 3 21.24 65.19 -20.98
N TYR A 4 20.31 64.35 -21.47
CA TYR A 4 19.37 64.58 -22.59
C TYR A 4 18.42 63.37 -22.77
N VAL A 5 17.47 63.45 -23.70
CA VAL A 5 16.03 63.34 -23.35
C VAL A 5 15.13 63.11 -24.59
N VAL A 6 14.07 62.28 -24.46
CA VAL A 6 12.85 62.21 -25.35
C VAL A 6 13.09 61.64 -26.79
N PRO A 7 12.09 61.09 -27.56
CA PRO A 7 10.62 61.09 -27.40
C PRO A 7 9.84 59.75 -27.47
N TYR A 8 8.55 59.87 -27.16
CA TYR A 8 7.47 58.89 -27.37
C TYR A 8 6.84 59.02 -28.78
N ARG A 9 6.43 57.92 -29.43
CA ARG A 9 5.56 57.94 -30.64
C ARG A 9 4.49 56.84 -30.59
N ARG A 10 3.22 57.23 -30.69
CA ARG A 10 2.06 56.32 -30.86
C ARG A 10 1.97 55.78 -32.29
N ARG A 11 1.67 54.48 -32.46
CA ARG A 11 1.00 53.96 -33.68
C ARG A 11 0.08 52.76 -33.38
N SER A 12 -1.22 52.95 -33.64
CA SER A 12 -2.19 51.98 -34.18
C SER A 12 -2.44 50.64 -33.46
N LEU A 13 -3.38 50.62 -32.51
CA LEU A 13 -4.22 49.42 -32.28
C LEU A 13 -5.23 49.29 -33.44
N ARG A 14 -5.07 48.27 -34.30
CA ARG A 14 -6.19 47.74 -35.14
C ARG A 14 -5.97 46.35 -35.76
N LEU A 15 -4.75 45.79 -35.77
CA LEU A 15 -4.50 44.45 -36.33
C LEU A 15 -4.78 43.28 -35.35
N SER A 16 -4.77 43.51 -34.04
CA SER A 16 -4.76 42.42 -33.03
C SER A 16 -6.09 41.68 -32.87
N LEU A 17 -7.22 42.27 -33.28
CA LEU A 17 -8.56 41.71 -33.05
C LEU A 17 -8.97 40.65 -34.10
N VAL A 18 -8.48 40.76 -35.34
CA VAL A 18 -8.82 39.80 -36.41
C VAL A 18 -8.10 38.46 -36.20
N VAL A 19 -6.83 38.51 -35.80
CA VAL A 19 -6.02 37.30 -35.54
C VAL A 19 -6.59 36.47 -34.37
N PHE A 20 -7.10 37.13 -33.33
CA PHE A 20 -7.72 36.46 -32.17
C PHE A 20 -9.03 35.74 -32.51
N SER A 21 -9.77 36.17 -33.55
CA SER A 21 -11.02 35.53 -33.96
C SER A 21 -10.79 34.20 -34.70
N VAL A 22 -9.82 34.18 -35.63
CA VAL A 22 -9.52 33.00 -36.46
C VAL A 22 -8.90 31.87 -35.63
N VAL A 23 -7.98 32.20 -34.71
CA VAL A 23 -7.34 31.20 -33.84
C VAL A 23 -8.36 30.50 -32.93
N ASN A 24 -9.32 31.23 -32.36
CA ASN A 24 -10.35 30.64 -31.51
C ASN A 24 -11.32 29.73 -32.28
N CYS A 25 -11.66 30.05 -33.53
CA CYS A 25 -12.49 29.16 -34.35
C CYS A 25 -11.79 27.83 -34.66
N LEU A 26 -10.48 27.85 -34.95
CA LEU A 26 -9.70 26.63 -35.21
C LEU A 26 -9.55 25.76 -33.95
N VAL A 27 -9.34 26.37 -32.77
CA VAL A 27 -9.28 25.63 -31.50
C VAL A 27 -10.62 24.98 -31.16
N LEU A 28 -11.74 25.67 -31.38
CA LEU A 28 -13.08 25.10 -31.15
C LEU A 28 -13.40 23.96 -32.14
N ALA A 29 -13.04 24.08 -33.41
CA ALA A 29 -13.19 23.01 -34.39
C ALA A 29 -12.38 21.76 -34.00
N TYR A 30 -11.15 21.93 -33.51
CA TYR A 30 -10.30 20.83 -33.05
C TYR A 30 -10.87 20.13 -31.80
N MET A 31 -11.43 20.91 -30.87
CA MET A 31 -12.11 20.39 -29.67
C MET A 31 -13.36 19.56 -30.00
N PHE A 32 -14.17 19.99 -30.97
CA PHE A 32 -15.35 19.24 -31.42
C PHE A 32 -15.01 17.97 -32.23
N CYS A 33 -13.91 17.96 -32.99
CA CYS A 33 -13.48 16.76 -33.70
C CYS A 33 -12.92 15.68 -32.75
N SER A 34 -12.19 16.10 -31.70
CA SER A 34 -11.62 15.21 -30.69
C SER A 34 -12.67 14.44 -29.86
N SER A 35 -13.82 15.06 -29.56
CA SER A 35 -14.89 14.43 -28.77
C SER A 35 -15.66 13.36 -29.54
N MET A 36 -15.88 13.55 -30.84
CA MET A 36 -16.50 12.56 -31.74
C MET A 36 -15.60 11.32 -31.92
N LEU A 37 -14.27 11.51 -32.02
CA LEU A 37 -13.33 10.40 -32.14
C LEU A 37 -13.29 9.54 -30.86
N HIS A 38 -13.38 10.16 -29.68
CA HIS A 38 -13.46 9.42 -28.41
C HIS A 38 -14.74 8.59 -28.27
N THR A 39 -15.88 9.06 -28.81
CA THR A 39 -17.14 8.30 -28.74
C THR A 39 -17.14 7.08 -29.66
N LEU A 40 -16.53 7.17 -30.84
CA LEU A 40 -16.37 6.03 -31.77
C LEU A 40 -15.45 4.94 -31.21
N ILE A 41 -14.33 5.32 -30.58
CA ILE A 41 -13.39 4.36 -29.97
C ILE A 41 -14.06 3.59 -28.81
N LEU A 42 -14.84 4.27 -27.97
CA LEU A 42 -15.57 3.63 -26.86
C LEU A 42 -16.61 2.61 -27.36
N ALA A 43 -17.28 2.86 -28.48
CA ALA A 43 -18.25 1.93 -29.07
C ALA A 43 -17.58 0.62 -29.55
N GLN A 44 -16.42 0.70 -30.21
CA GLN A 44 -15.71 -0.47 -30.72
C GLN A 44 -15.09 -1.35 -29.60
N VAL A 45 -14.66 -0.75 -28.49
CA VAL A 45 -14.19 -1.48 -27.31
C VAL A 45 -15.33 -2.28 -26.66
N CYS A 46 -16.53 -1.70 -26.54
CA CYS A 46 -17.69 -2.41 -25.96
C CYS A 46 -18.14 -3.64 -26.77
N VAL A 47 -18.14 -3.56 -28.11
CA VAL A 47 -18.51 -4.70 -28.97
C VAL A 47 -17.48 -5.82 -28.90
N SER A 48 -16.20 -5.48 -28.77
CA SER A 48 -15.11 -6.45 -28.61
C SER A 48 -15.17 -7.17 -27.25
N TYR A 49 -15.55 -6.47 -26.19
CA TYR A 49 -15.62 -7.02 -24.82
C TYR A 49 -16.74 -8.06 -24.62
N TYR A 50 -17.84 -7.95 -25.38
CA TYR A 50 -19.00 -8.85 -25.24
C TYR A 50 -18.90 -10.18 -26.00
N ARG A 51 -17.87 -10.37 -26.85
CA ARG A 51 -17.76 -11.55 -27.73
C ARG A 51 -16.88 -12.69 -27.21
N ILE A 52 -16.34 -12.61 -25.98
CA ILE A 52 -15.27 -13.49 -25.47
C ILE A 52 -15.67 -14.28 -24.19
N ARG A 53 -16.97 -14.53 -23.98
CA ARG A 53 -17.54 -15.53 -23.04
C ARG A 53 -18.82 -16.08 -23.67
N SER A 54 -19.13 -17.38 -23.74
CA SER A 54 -18.56 -18.69 -23.29
C SER A 54 -19.20 -19.77 -24.23
N PRO A 55 -19.07 -21.13 -24.09
CA PRO A 55 -18.29 -21.96 -23.14
C PRO A 55 -17.52 -23.19 -23.73
N VAL A 56 -16.60 -23.75 -22.92
CA VAL A 56 -16.21 -25.18 -22.73
C VAL A 56 -16.10 -26.16 -23.93
N GLN A 57 -14.89 -26.75 -24.13
CA GLN A 57 -14.69 -28.23 -24.06
C GLN A 57 -13.21 -28.69 -23.97
N ASN A 58 -12.96 -29.58 -22.99
CA ASN A 58 -12.03 -30.72 -22.84
C ASN A 58 -10.54 -30.75 -23.32
N ASN A 59 -9.74 -31.34 -22.41
CA ASN A 59 -8.56 -32.21 -22.57
C ASN A 59 -7.30 -31.70 -23.31
N GLU A 60 -6.19 -31.61 -22.57
CA GLU A 60 -5.11 -32.62 -22.70
C GLU A 60 -4.20 -32.68 -21.45
N SER A 61 -3.59 -33.83 -21.23
CA SER A 61 -2.75 -34.14 -20.05
C SER A 61 -1.27 -33.91 -20.34
N ILE A 62 -0.56 -33.19 -19.46
CA ILE A 62 0.91 -33.11 -19.50
C ILE A 62 1.49 -33.69 -18.21
N ASN A 63 2.19 -34.81 -18.36
CA ASN A 63 2.89 -35.54 -17.33
C ASN A 63 4.40 -35.23 -17.43
N ILE A 64 5.01 -34.63 -16.40
CA ILE A 64 6.48 -34.48 -16.31
C ILE A 64 6.93 -34.86 -14.91
N SER A 65 7.56 -36.03 -14.83
CA SER A 65 8.24 -36.55 -13.65
C SER A 65 9.60 -35.87 -13.46
N ASN A 66 9.74 -35.00 -12.46
CA ASN A 66 11.04 -34.52 -11.97
C ASN A 66 11.37 -35.12 -10.59
N GLN A 67 11.71 -36.42 -10.59
CA GLN A 67 12.10 -37.15 -9.37
C GLN A 67 13.34 -36.54 -8.68
N GLU A 68 14.25 -35.90 -9.42
CA GLU A 68 15.39 -35.19 -8.81
C GLU A 68 14.99 -34.00 -7.93
N THR A 69 13.95 -33.25 -8.29
CA THR A 69 13.48 -32.12 -7.47
C THR A 69 12.82 -32.62 -6.18
N ILE A 70 12.06 -33.70 -6.26
CA ILE A 70 11.46 -34.36 -5.09
C ILE A 70 12.55 -34.94 -4.18
N SER A 71 13.58 -35.59 -4.74
CA SER A 71 14.70 -36.15 -4.00
C SER A 71 15.49 -35.10 -3.21
N ARG A 72 15.73 -33.90 -3.78
CA ARG A 72 16.43 -32.81 -3.07
C ARG A 72 15.60 -32.22 -1.92
N ILE A 73 14.28 -32.16 -2.06
CA ILE A 73 13.37 -31.72 -0.99
C ILE A 73 13.28 -32.79 0.11
N ALA A 74 13.18 -34.07 -0.26
CA ALA A 74 13.17 -35.19 0.69
C ALA A 74 14.46 -35.26 1.53
N SER A 75 15.63 -35.15 0.88
CA SER A 75 16.93 -35.12 1.58
C SER A 75 17.02 -34.00 2.62
N SER A 76 16.52 -32.80 2.31
CA SER A 76 16.52 -31.68 3.25
C SER A 76 15.56 -31.88 4.44
N LEU A 77 14.45 -32.61 4.23
CA LEU A 77 13.51 -32.99 5.30
C LEU A 77 14.06 -34.12 6.18
N GLU A 78 14.75 -35.11 5.61
CA GLU A 78 15.34 -36.23 6.35
C GLU A 78 16.47 -35.80 7.28
N THR A 79 17.33 -34.86 6.87
CA THR A 79 18.36 -34.28 7.75
C THR A 79 17.76 -33.63 8.99
N ASN A 80 16.60 -32.96 8.86
CA ASN A 80 15.89 -32.35 9.99
C ASN A 80 15.14 -33.40 10.85
N LEU A 81 14.73 -34.53 10.28
CA LEU A 81 14.06 -35.63 10.99
C LEU A 81 15.04 -36.55 11.74
N GLN A 82 16.29 -36.68 11.32
CA GLN A 82 17.30 -37.47 12.06
C GLN A 82 17.64 -36.84 13.42
N VAL A 83 17.68 -35.51 13.50
CA VAL A 83 17.87 -34.76 14.77
C VAL A 83 16.76 -35.04 15.80
N LEU A 84 15.57 -35.44 15.34
CA LEU A 84 14.41 -35.76 16.19
C LEU A 84 14.32 -37.26 16.58
N LYS A 85 15.18 -38.13 16.03
CA LYS A 85 15.11 -39.59 16.25
C LYS A 85 16.22 -40.17 17.14
N SER A 86 17.24 -39.41 17.50
CA SER A 86 18.22 -39.81 18.52
C SER A 86 17.62 -39.71 19.91
N GLY A 87 16.86 -40.73 20.32
CA GLY A 87 16.07 -40.77 21.56
C GLY A 87 16.88 -40.86 22.84
N SER A 88 17.60 -39.80 23.20
CA SER A 88 18.04 -39.54 24.57
C SER A 88 17.24 -38.37 25.15
N ASN A 89 16.65 -38.58 26.32
CA ASN A 89 15.71 -37.65 26.95
C ASN A 89 16.34 -37.00 28.20
N PRO A 90 17.20 -35.97 28.04
CA PRO A 90 17.51 -35.09 29.16
C PRO A 90 16.28 -34.20 29.35
N LYS A 91 15.77 -34.13 30.60
CA LYS A 91 14.65 -33.28 31.03
C LYS A 91 14.57 -31.99 30.22
N VAL A 92 13.72 -31.94 29.20
CA VAL A 92 13.27 -30.67 28.63
C VAL A 92 12.35 -30.09 29.68
N GLN A 93 12.97 -29.40 30.64
CA GLN A 93 12.28 -28.37 31.39
C GLN A 93 11.68 -27.47 30.33
N ILE A 94 10.35 -27.54 30.17
CA ILE A 94 9.61 -26.58 29.37
C ILE A 94 9.75 -25.27 30.15
N VAL A 95 10.87 -24.59 29.90
CA VAL A 95 10.96 -23.15 30.01
C VAL A 95 9.97 -22.67 28.97
N LEU A 96 8.71 -22.60 29.37
CA LEU A 96 7.75 -21.67 28.79
C LEU A 96 8.55 -20.39 28.62
N PRO A 97 8.65 -19.84 27.39
CA PRO A 97 9.14 -18.51 27.26
C PRO A 97 8.21 -17.63 28.08
N ASN A 98 8.68 -17.21 29.27
CA ASN A 98 8.18 -16.04 29.99
C ASN A 98 8.61 -14.78 29.20
N THR A 99 8.31 -14.83 27.91
CA THR A 99 8.24 -13.79 26.92
C THR A 99 6.85 -13.92 26.27
N LEU A 100 5.84 -13.85 27.14
CA LEU A 100 5.05 -12.60 27.17
C LEU A 100 6.01 -11.45 26.86
N GLY A 101 6.23 -11.17 25.57
CA GLY A 101 7.06 -10.06 25.12
C GLY A 101 6.39 -8.84 25.69
N HIS A 102 6.96 -8.34 26.79
CA HIS A 102 6.17 -7.72 27.85
C HIS A 102 5.25 -6.65 27.24
N PHE A 103 3.94 -6.91 27.24
CA PHE A 103 3.00 -5.86 27.61
C PHE A 103 3.28 -5.54 29.08
N ASN A 104 4.46 -4.95 29.33
CA ASN A 104 4.64 -4.05 30.43
C ASN A 104 3.44 -3.13 30.35
N HIS A 105 2.82 -2.85 31.50
CA HIS A 105 2.01 -1.67 31.62
C HIS A 105 2.91 -0.47 31.30
N VAL A 106 3.04 -0.15 30.02
CA VAL A 106 3.54 1.14 29.54
C VAL A 106 2.60 2.12 30.21
N PRO A 107 3.08 2.94 31.16
CA PRO A 107 2.19 3.76 31.95
C PRO A 107 1.31 4.56 30.99
N HIS A 108 0.00 4.60 31.22
CA HIS A 108 -0.87 5.50 30.48
C HIS A 108 -0.45 6.93 30.81
N THR A 109 0.50 7.44 30.03
CA THR A 109 1.06 8.77 30.22
C THR A 109 -0.03 9.77 29.86
N LYS A 110 -0.65 10.34 30.90
CA LYS A 110 -1.48 11.54 30.80
C LYS A 110 -0.65 12.79 30.48
N ASN A 111 0.67 12.68 30.43
CA ASN A 111 1.58 13.76 30.07
C ASN A 111 1.44 14.10 28.57
N ARG A 112 0.85 15.27 28.29
CA ARG A 112 0.58 15.79 26.93
C ARG A 112 1.86 16.02 26.13
N ASP A 113 2.98 16.27 26.78
CA ASP A 113 4.26 16.58 26.12
C ASP A 113 4.88 15.32 25.54
N LEU A 114 4.86 14.21 26.29
CA LEU A 114 5.26 12.89 25.79
C LEU A 114 4.37 12.46 24.62
N ILE A 115 3.04 12.62 24.73
CA ILE A 115 2.12 12.33 23.62
C ILE A 115 2.49 13.18 22.39
N SER A 116 2.71 14.49 22.56
CA SER A 116 3.02 15.40 21.46
C SER A 116 4.38 15.12 20.80
N TYR A 117 5.35 14.60 21.56
CA TYR A 117 6.69 14.26 21.09
C TYR A 117 6.73 12.96 20.27
N TYR A 118 6.09 11.89 20.76
CA TYR A 118 6.10 10.58 20.11
C TYR A 118 5.03 10.44 19.01
N PHE A 119 3.86 11.07 19.19
CA PHE A 119 2.78 11.11 18.20
C PHE A 119 2.81 12.44 17.42
N LYS A 120 3.86 12.61 16.60
CA LYS A 120 4.05 13.74 15.67
C LYS A 120 4.13 13.24 14.22
N PRO A 121 3.77 14.08 13.22
CA PRO A 121 4.02 13.77 11.81
C PRO A 121 5.48 13.37 11.57
N ARG A 122 5.74 12.17 11.01
CA ARG A 122 7.10 11.76 10.59
C ARG A 122 7.45 12.24 9.17
N LEU A 123 6.45 12.31 8.29
CA LEU A 123 6.62 12.69 6.89
C LEU A 123 6.44 14.20 6.67
N GLU A 124 7.41 14.80 5.99
CA GLU A 124 7.30 16.17 5.46
C GLU A 124 6.38 16.19 4.23
N PRO A 125 5.66 17.29 3.92
CA PRO A 125 4.72 17.34 2.80
C PRO A 125 5.31 16.93 1.44
N LYS A 126 6.56 17.31 1.15
CA LYS A 126 7.29 16.88 -0.06
C LYS A 126 7.51 15.35 -0.11
N THR A 127 7.77 14.73 1.04
CA THR A 127 7.93 13.28 1.14
C THR A 127 6.60 12.55 1.00
N VAL A 128 5.53 13.09 1.59
CA VAL A 128 4.16 12.59 1.39
C VAL A 128 3.80 12.57 -0.10
N ILE A 129 4.10 13.65 -0.83
CA ILE A 129 3.89 13.70 -2.29
C ILE A 129 4.73 12.63 -3.01
N LEU A 130 6.00 12.45 -2.63
CA LEU A 130 6.90 11.49 -3.27
C LEU A 130 6.49 10.03 -3.02
N ILE A 131 6.16 9.65 -1.78
CA ILE A 131 5.75 8.28 -1.45
C ILE A 131 4.40 7.91 -2.08
N ILE A 132 3.47 8.89 -2.19
CA ILE A 132 2.22 8.72 -2.95
C ILE A 132 2.50 8.55 -4.45
N LYS A 133 3.50 9.24 -5.03
CA LYS A 133 3.89 9.03 -6.43
C LYS A 133 4.43 7.61 -6.67
N ILE A 134 5.27 7.10 -5.77
CA ILE A 134 5.78 5.71 -5.81
C ILE A 134 4.60 4.72 -5.75
N LEU A 135 3.68 4.89 -4.79
CA LEU A 135 2.50 4.02 -4.66
C LEU A 135 1.56 4.10 -5.88
N LYS A 136 1.37 5.28 -6.49
CA LYS A 136 0.60 5.44 -7.74
C LYS A 136 1.27 4.75 -8.93
N ALA A 137 2.60 4.80 -9.02
CA ALA A 137 3.35 4.09 -10.05
C ALA A 137 3.16 2.56 -9.90
N PHE A 138 3.27 2.06 -8.66
CA PHE A 138 2.99 0.66 -8.33
C PHE A 138 1.55 0.24 -8.69
N ASP A 139 0.52 0.93 -8.18
CA ASP A 139 -0.90 0.63 -8.48
C ASP A 139 -1.17 0.66 -10.00
N SER A 140 -0.61 1.63 -10.73
CA SER A 140 -0.71 1.71 -12.19
C SER A 140 -0.14 0.47 -12.88
N VAL A 141 1.06 0.01 -12.49
CA VAL A 141 1.69 -1.19 -13.03
C VAL A 141 0.89 -2.46 -12.70
N MET A 142 0.40 -2.58 -11.46
CA MET A 142 -0.42 -3.72 -11.04
C MET A 142 -1.73 -3.79 -11.83
N ASN A 143 -2.47 -2.68 -11.93
CA ASN A 143 -3.73 -2.63 -12.69
C ASN A 143 -3.50 -2.89 -14.19
N LYS A 144 -2.47 -2.31 -14.82
CA LYS A 144 -2.15 -2.51 -16.24
C LYS A 144 -1.89 -3.98 -16.61
N ARG A 145 -1.30 -4.76 -15.68
CA ARG A 145 -0.96 -6.17 -15.86
C ARG A 145 -1.96 -7.14 -15.22
N GLY A 146 -3.08 -6.64 -14.69
CA GLY A 146 -4.11 -7.45 -14.02
C GLY A 146 -3.61 -8.17 -12.76
N LEU A 147 -2.60 -7.63 -12.08
CA LEU A 147 -1.98 -8.24 -10.90
C LEU A 147 -2.71 -7.81 -9.62
N GLU A 148 -3.01 -8.79 -8.77
CA GLU A 148 -3.63 -8.56 -7.47
C GLU A 148 -2.61 -8.08 -6.42
N TYR A 149 -3.03 -7.15 -5.57
CA TYR A 149 -2.35 -6.78 -4.34
C TYR A 149 -3.34 -6.30 -3.29
N LEU A 150 -2.88 -6.05 -2.07
CA LEU A 150 -3.64 -5.46 -0.98
C LEU A 150 -2.78 -4.45 -0.20
N LEU A 151 -3.40 -3.41 0.36
CA LEU A 151 -2.80 -2.64 1.46
C LEU A 151 -2.55 -3.58 2.64
N TYR A 152 -1.38 -3.47 3.28
CA TYR A 152 -0.94 -4.39 4.33
C TYR A 152 -0.55 -3.67 5.63
N SER A 153 -0.41 -4.41 6.73
CA SER A 153 0.29 -3.97 7.95
C SER A 153 -0.12 -2.55 8.43
N GLY A 154 0.85 -1.63 8.66
CA GLY A 154 0.60 -0.27 9.15
C GLY A 154 -0.18 0.57 8.14
N THR A 155 0.04 0.33 6.85
CA THR A 155 -0.66 1.01 5.75
C THR A 155 -2.16 0.66 5.69
N LEU A 156 -2.53 -0.60 5.92
CA LEU A 156 -3.93 -1.01 6.05
C LEU A 156 -4.58 -0.38 7.29
N LEU A 157 -3.85 -0.35 8.41
CA LEU A 157 -4.31 0.30 9.64
C LEU A 157 -4.50 1.81 9.43
N GLY A 158 -3.63 2.45 8.65
CA GLY A 158 -3.76 3.84 8.21
C GLY A 158 -5.01 4.08 7.36
N SER A 159 -5.24 3.26 6.32
CA SER A 159 -6.48 3.33 5.54
C SER A 159 -7.73 3.17 6.41
N TYR A 160 -7.67 2.28 7.40
CA TYR A 160 -8.76 2.03 8.34
C TYR A 160 -8.95 3.17 9.37
N ARG A 161 -7.88 3.78 9.87
CA ARG A 161 -7.93 4.73 10.99
C ARG A 161 -7.95 6.20 10.57
N HIS A 162 -7.33 6.53 9.43
CA HIS A 162 -7.05 7.90 8.98
C HIS A 162 -7.43 8.19 7.51
N HIS A 163 -7.94 7.22 6.75
CA HIS A 163 -8.05 7.28 5.28
C HIS A 163 -6.70 7.63 4.60
N GLY A 164 -5.57 7.22 5.18
CA GLY A 164 -4.23 7.65 4.76
C GLY A 164 -3.12 7.06 5.63
N ILE A 165 -1.88 7.53 5.45
CA ILE A 165 -0.74 7.08 6.26
C ILE A 165 -0.99 7.42 7.75
N ILE A 166 -0.60 6.53 8.67
CA ILE A 166 -0.62 6.84 10.11
C ILE A 166 0.34 8.02 10.34
N PRO A 167 -0.05 9.12 11.02
CA PRO A 167 0.75 10.35 11.02
C PRO A 167 2.20 10.19 11.48
N TRP A 168 2.45 9.30 12.45
CA TRP A 168 3.77 9.00 13.02
C TRP A 168 4.43 7.74 12.40
N ASP A 169 4.08 7.42 11.17
CA ASP A 169 4.60 6.31 10.36
C ASP A 169 5.34 6.88 9.13
N ASP A 170 6.30 6.15 8.57
CA ASP A 170 7.27 6.71 7.61
C ASP A 170 7.55 5.90 6.33
N ASP A 171 6.76 4.86 6.07
CA ASP A 171 6.78 4.02 4.87
C ASP A 171 5.37 3.62 4.41
N ILE A 172 5.28 2.69 3.45
CA ILE A 172 4.02 2.13 2.92
C ILE A 172 4.19 0.63 2.66
N ASP A 173 3.31 -0.20 3.24
CA ASP A 173 3.25 -1.64 3.00
C ASP A 173 2.16 -2.04 2.00
N VAL A 174 2.51 -2.90 1.05
CA VAL A 174 1.58 -3.68 0.23
C VAL A 174 1.92 -5.17 0.31
N VAL A 175 0.96 -6.04 0.01
CA VAL A 175 1.19 -7.49 -0.08
C VAL A 175 0.63 -8.06 -1.39
N VAL A 176 1.41 -8.92 -2.05
CA VAL A 176 1.11 -9.52 -3.36
C VAL A 176 1.16 -11.06 -3.31
N PRO A 177 0.47 -11.79 -4.20
CA PRO A 177 0.64 -13.23 -4.31
C PRO A 177 2.07 -13.62 -4.68
N LEU A 178 2.69 -14.56 -3.97
CA LEU A 178 4.05 -15.04 -4.24
C LEU A 178 4.19 -15.58 -5.68
N LYS A 179 3.15 -16.25 -6.18
CA LYS A 179 3.09 -16.78 -7.56
C LYS A 179 3.22 -15.72 -8.67
N VAL A 180 2.96 -14.43 -8.39
CA VAL A 180 3.12 -13.36 -9.40
C VAL A 180 4.47 -12.66 -9.34
N SER A 181 5.35 -13.03 -8.40
CA SER A 181 6.66 -12.40 -8.20
C SER A 181 7.51 -12.30 -9.47
N ALA A 182 7.57 -13.35 -10.30
CA ALA A 182 8.30 -13.32 -11.56
C ALA A 182 7.73 -12.26 -12.53
N VAL A 183 6.41 -12.22 -12.72
CA VAL A 183 5.75 -11.21 -13.57
C VAL A 183 5.94 -9.81 -13.00
N LEU A 184 5.85 -9.66 -11.68
CA LEU A 184 6.08 -8.41 -10.96
C LEU A 184 7.52 -7.90 -11.11
N HIS A 185 8.52 -8.78 -11.07
CA HIS A 185 9.92 -8.43 -11.31
C HIS A 185 10.10 -7.78 -12.69
N HIS A 186 9.52 -8.36 -13.75
CA HIS A 186 9.53 -7.72 -15.07
C HIS A 186 8.72 -6.42 -15.08
N ALA A 187 7.57 -6.37 -14.40
CA ALA A 187 6.69 -5.22 -14.34
C ALA A 187 7.32 -3.98 -13.65
N LEU A 188 8.12 -4.17 -12.61
CA LEU A 188 8.77 -3.07 -11.90
C LEU A 188 9.95 -2.46 -12.67
N LYS A 189 10.47 -3.14 -13.72
CA LYS A 189 11.45 -2.55 -14.64
C LYS A 189 10.83 -1.49 -15.56
N ASP A 190 9.52 -1.58 -15.82
CA ASP A 190 8.78 -0.56 -16.58
C ASP A 190 8.72 0.82 -15.85
N LEU A 191 9.24 0.90 -14.62
CA LEU A 191 9.28 2.12 -13.79
C LEU A 191 10.68 2.76 -13.74
N GLU A 192 11.68 2.19 -14.40
CA GLU A 192 13.00 2.80 -14.58
C GLU A 192 12.95 3.85 -15.71
N PRO A 193 13.68 4.99 -15.61
CA PRO A 193 14.67 5.31 -14.58
C PRO A 193 14.14 6.07 -13.35
N GLU A 194 12.88 6.52 -13.32
CA GLU A 194 12.38 7.36 -12.22
C GLU A 194 12.33 6.62 -10.86
N TYR A 195 12.07 5.32 -10.91
CA TYR A 195 12.01 4.45 -9.74
C TYR A 195 12.98 3.28 -9.91
N SER A 196 13.36 2.67 -8.79
CA SER A 196 14.22 1.49 -8.75
C SER A 196 13.71 0.56 -7.64
N TYR A 197 14.04 -0.72 -7.73
CA TYR A 197 13.58 -1.70 -6.75
C TYR A 197 14.64 -2.76 -6.41
N ILE A 198 14.55 -3.33 -5.21
CA ILE A 198 15.38 -4.45 -4.76
C ILE A 198 14.52 -5.69 -4.59
N ALA A 199 14.71 -6.67 -5.48
CA ALA A 199 14.04 -7.97 -5.49
C ALA A 199 14.98 -9.12 -5.07
N ARG A 200 15.69 -8.95 -3.95
CA ARG A 200 16.78 -9.86 -3.53
C ARG A 200 16.50 -10.70 -2.27
N SER A 201 15.38 -10.48 -1.58
CA SER A 201 15.06 -11.14 -0.32
C SER A 201 13.55 -11.32 -0.13
N ILE A 202 13.14 -12.51 0.32
CA ILE A 202 11.89 -12.70 1.09
C ILE A 202 12.24 -12.33 2.54
N PRO A 203 11.37 -11.63 3.31
CA PRO A 203 9.93 -11.44 3.09
C PRO A 203 9.50 -10.24 2.23
N CYS A 204 10.40 -9.28 1.97
CA CYS A 204 10.02 -7.97 1.43
C CYS A 204 10.95 -7.52 0.30
N TRP A 205 10.36 -7.04 -0.80
CA TRP A 205 11.03 -6.23 -1.82
C TRP A 205 10.75 -4.75 -1.57
N LYS A 206 11.68 -3.87 -1.92
CA LYS A 206 11.51 -2.42 -1.74
C LYS A 206 11.49 -1.72 -3.09
N LEU A 207 10.47 -0.90 -3.36
CA LEU A 207 10.35 -0.01 -4.52
C LEU A 207 10.51 1.45 -4.07
N PHE A 208 11.41 2.21 -4.68
CA PHE A 208 11.79 3.55 -4.24
C PHE A 208 12.05 4.51 -5.40
N SER A 209 12.05 5.80 -5.10
CA SER A 209 12.53 6.83 -6.04
C SER A 209 14.02 6.67 -6.29
N ALA A 210 14.45 6.68 -7.56
CA ALA A 210 15.87 6.68 -7.92
C ALA A 210 16.61 7.92 -7.33
N TYR A 211 15.87 8.99 -7.04
CA TYR A 211 16.35 10.24 -6.44
C TYR A 211 16.12 10.32 -4.91
N GLY A 212 15.79 9.20 -4.25
CA GLY A 212 15.62 9.15 -2.80
C GLY A 212 16.92 9.37 -2.01
N HIS A 213 16.79 9.44 -0.68
CA HIS A 213 17.93 9.43 0.24
C HIS A 213 18.53 8.03 0.33
N SER A 214 19.82 7.88 0.03
CA SER A 214 20.58 6.64 0.21
C SER A 214 21.04 6.49 1.66
N PHE A 215 21.10 5.26 2.15
CA PHE A 215 21.76 4.89 3.40
C PHE A 215 23.14 4.28 3.10
N ALA A 216 24.02 4.20 4.11
CA ALA A 216 25.37 3.62 3.94
C ALA A 216 25.32 2.10 3.70
N ASP A 217 24.57 1.38 4.54
CA ASP A 217 24.58 -0.09 4.57
C ASP A 217 23.51 -0.74 3.69
N TYR A 218 22.59 0.06 3.11
CA TYR A 218 21.43 -0.44 2.39
C TYR A 218 21.44 -0.10 0.90
N LYS A 219 21.01 -1.06 0.07
CA LYS A 219 21.00 -0.94 -1.40
C LYS A 219 19.76 -0.24 -1.95
N TRP A 220 18.87 0.22 -1.08
CA TRP A 220 17.65 0.95 -1.40
C TRP A 220 17.70 2.38 -0.88
N LYS A 221 16.75 3.20 -1.30
CA LYS A 221 16.64 4.61 -0.93
C LYS A 221 15.28 4.89 -0.28
N TRP A 222 15.21 5.88 0.60
CA TRP A 222 13.96 6.34 1.21
C TRP A 222 13.45 7.63 0.55
N PRO A 223 12.13 7.85 0.40
CA PRO A 223 11.03 6.96 0.77
C PRO A 223 10.83 5.77 -0.18
N PHE A 224 10.22 4.71 0.33
CA PHE A 224 9.95 3.47 -0.37
C PHE A 224 8.53 2.94 -0.11
N VAL A 225 8.11 1.99 -0.95
CA VAL A 225 6.99 1.07 -0.73
C VAL A 225 7.58 -0.32 -0.51
N ASP A 226 7.20 -0.95 0.60
CA ASP A 226 7.53 -2.32 0.97
C ASP A 226 6.50 -3.27 0.38
N ILE A 227 6.99 -4.23 -0.41
CA ILE A 227 6.21 -5.21 -1.16
C ILE A 227 6.45 -6.57 -0.50
N PHE A 228 5.53 -6.94 0.38
CA PHE A 228 5.48 -8.26 1.01
C PHE A 228 4.81 -9.28 0.10
N PHE A 229 5.04 -10.56 0.39
CA PHE A 229 4.44 -11.67 -0.37
C PHE A 229 3.49 -12.48 0.51
N TYR A 230 2.50 -13.13 -0.12
CA TYR A 230 1.62 -14.10 0.53
C TYR A 230 1.39 -15.31 -0.36
N ASP A 231 1.08 -16.46 0.26
CA ASP A 231 0.58 -17.64 -0.45
C ASP A 231 -0.79 -18.05 0.10
N LYS A 232 -1.50 -18.93 -0.59
CA LYS A 232 -2.87 -19.33 -0.23
C LYS A 232 -3.24 -20.75 -0.63
N ASN A 233 -4.18 -21.32 0.12
CA ASN A 233 -4.97 -22.50 -0.27
C ASN A 233 -6.45 -22.10 -0.38
N ASP A 234 -7.37 -23.06 -0.49
CA ASP A 234 -8.81 -22.83 -0.68
C ASP A 234 -9.52 -22.20 0.53
N THR A 235 -8.85 -22.09 1.68
CA THR A 235 -9.45 -21.62 2.94
C THR A 235 -8.71 -20.46 3.59
N HIS A 236 -7.39 -20.31 3.37
CA HIS A 236 -6.53 -19.36 4.06
C HIS A 236 -5.48 -18.72 3.16
N ILE A 237 -5.09 -17.50 3.51
CA ILE A 237 -3.87 -16.81 3.07
C ILE A 237 -2.88 -16.81 4.24
N TRP A 238 -1.59 -16.96 3.95
CA TRP A 238 -0.52 -16.69 4.92
C TRP A 238 0.57 -15.81 4.30
N THR A 239 0.98 -14.77 5.03
CA THR A 239 2.03 -13.86 4.55
C THR A 239 3.42 -14.46 4.78
N MET A 240 4.29 -14.29 3.79
CA MET A 240 5.69 -14.70 3.86
C MET A 240 6.41 -13.78 4.84
N HIS A 241 6.69 -14.27 6.05
CA HIS A 241 7.52 -13.60 7.05
C HIS A 241 8.60 -14.55 7.56
N SER A 242 9.71 -14.00 8.04
CA SER A 242 10.84 -14.77 8.59
C SER A 242 10.50 -15.60 9.83
N LYS A 243 9.33 -15.36 10.44
CA LYS A 243 8.75 -16.15 11.54
C LYS A 243 7.28 -16.36 11.23
N VAL A 244 6.88 -17.57 10.84
CA VAL A 244 5.47 -17.91 10.63
C VAL A 244 4.80 -18.08 11.99
N THR A 245 3.82 -17.24 12.27
CA THR A 245 2.93 -17.35 13.43
C THR A 245 1.49 -17.29 12.97
N ASP A 246 0.57 -17.77 13.81
CA ASP A 246 -0.89 -17.71 13.63
C ASP A 246 -1.41 -16.30 13.27
N ARG A 247 -0.73 -15.25 13.73
CA ARG A 247 -1.03 -13.83 13.44
C ARG A 247 -0.86 -13.45 11.97
N PHE A 248 -0.14 -14.25 11.19
CA PHE A 248 0.08 -14.05 9.75
C PHE A 248 -0.81 -14.93 8.86
N ILE A 249 -1.63 -15.80 9.46
CA ILE A 249 -2.57 -16.69 8.78
C ILE A 249 -3.99 -16.11 8.89
N MET A 250 -4.65 -15.92 7.75
CA MET A 250 -5.95 -15.24 7.64
C MET A 250 -6.93 -16.09 6.82
N PRO A 251 -8.15 -16.35 7.33
CA PRO A 251 -9.20 -16.98 6.54
C PRO A 251 -9.51 -16.20 5.25
N LEU A 252 -9.71 -16.91 4.14
CA LEU A 252 -9.96 -16.28 2.84
C LEU A 252 -11.22 -15.41 2.83
N ASN A 253 -12.25 -15.77 3.59
CA ASN A 253 -13.51 -15.04 3.65
C ASN A 253 -13.43 -13.67 4.36
N ILE A 254 -12.37 -13.38 5.14
CA ILE A 254 -12.13 -12.03 5.68
C ILE A 254 -11.24 -11.19 4.77
N VAL A 255 -10.50 -11.81 3.85
CA VAL A 255 -9.62 -11.12 2.90
C VAL A 255 -10.32 -10.87 1.55
N LEU A 256 -11.05 -11.86 1.04
CA LEU A 256 -11.74 -11.84 -0.25
C LEU A 256 -13.27 -11.78 -0.09
N PRO A 257 -14.00 -11.21 -1.06
CA PRO A 257 -13.50 -10.54 -2.26
C PRO A 257 -12.84 -9.19 -1.95
N VAL A 258 -11.80 -8.85 -2.70
CA VAL A 258 -11.06 -7.58 -2.54
C VAL A 258 -12.03 -6.39 -2.66
N ARG A 259 -11.89 -5.41 -1.76
CA ARG A 259 -12.62 -4.15 -1.78
C ARG A 259 -11.68 -2.98 -2.05
N ARG A 260 -12.20 -1.86 -2.54
CA ARG A 260 -11.40 -0.62 -2.68
C ARG A 260 -11.62 0.23 -1.44
N ARG A 261 -10.54 0.73 -0.83
CA ARG A 261 -10.57 1.53 0.41
C ARG A 261 -9.83 2.87 0.24
N PRO A 262 -10.24 3.92 0.98
CA PRO A 262 -9.61 5.23 0.91
C PRO A 262 -8.22 5.22 1.55
N PHE A 263 -7.24 5.77 0.82
CA PHE A 263 -5.87 5.96 1.32
C PHE A 263 -5.20 7.14 0.60
N MET A 264 -4.91 8.24 1.31
CA MET A 264 -4.26 9.44 0.76
C MET A 264 -4.93 10.02 -0.50
N GLY A 265 -6.26 9.98 -0.55
CA GLY A 265 -7.06 10.42 -1.69
C GLY A 265 -7.15 9.42 -2.85
N LEU A 266 -6.59 8.21 -2.69
CA LEU A 266 -6.71 7.09 -3.63
C LEU A 266 -7.74 6.07 -3.15
N LEU A 267 -8.25 5.25 -4.08
CA LEU A 267 -9.06 4.07 -3.79
C LEU A 267 -8.27 2.81 -4.14
N LEU A 268 -7.68 2.19 -3.13
CA LEU A 268 -6.70 1.10 -3.29
C LEU A 268 -7.25 -0.24 -2.81
N PRO A 269 -6.73 -1.38 -3.32
CA PRO A 269 -7.16 -2.71 -2.90
C PRO A 269 -6.95 -2.97 -1.41
N GLY A 270 -7.97 -3.47 -0.72
CA GLY A 270 -7.95 -3.86 0.68
C GLY A 270 -8.86 -5.06 0.94
N PRO A 271 -8.73 -5.71 2.10
CA PRO A 271 -9.48 -6.91 2.44
C PRO A 271 -10.98 -6.64 2.59
N HIS A 272 -11.79 -7.69 2.40
CA HIS A 272 -13.25 -7.67 2.58
C HIS A 272 -13.69 -7.23 3.98
N ASN A 273 -12.99 -7.69 5.00
CA ASN A 273 -13.19 -7.34 6.40
C ASN A 273 -11.88 -6.82 7.01
N PRO A 274 -11.58 -5.51 6.89
CA PRO A 274 -10.35 -4.93 7.37
C PRO A 274 -10.23 -4.93 8.89
N SER A 275 -11.33 -4.84 9.65
CA SER A 275 -11.28 -4.87 11.11
C SER A 275 -10.84 -6.25 11.62
N ALA A 276 -11.39 -7.33 11.07
CA ALA A 276 -11.00 -8.71 11.41
C ALA A 276 -9.56 -9.04 10.99
N VAL A 277 -9.10 -8.54 9.84
CA VAL A 277 -7.70 -8.68 9.40
C VAL A 277 -6.76 -7.93 10.36
N LEU A 278 -7.07 -6.69 10.71
CA LEU A 278 -6.24 -5.88 11.60
C LEU A 278 -6.20 -6.43 13.03
N ALA A 279 -7.32 -6.96 13.55
CA ALA A 279 -7.41 -7.54 14.89
C ALA A 279 -6.45 -8.72 15.15
N ARG A 280 -5.92 -9.37 14.09
CA ARG A 280 -4.88 -10.41 14.20
C ARG A 280 -3.52 -9.87 14.68
N ARG A 281 -3.25 -8.57 14.47
CA ARG A 281 -1.94 -7.93 14.72
C ARG A 281 -2.01 -6.65 15.57
N TYR A 282 -3.17 -6.01 15.66
CA TYR A 282 -3.35 -4.70 16.28
C TYR A 282 -4.59 -4.66 17.17
N ASP A 283 -4.50 -4.01 18.33
CA ASP A 283 -5.68 -3.40 18.93
C ASP A 283 -6.03 -2.14 18.13
N ILE A 284 -7.15 -2.20 17.40
CA ILE A 284 -7.61 -1.10 16.53
C ILE A 284 -7.93 0.19 17.28
N ASN A 285 -8.19 0.13 18.59
CA ASN A 285 -8.49 1.27 19.45
C ASN A 285 -7.23 1.87 20.11
N VAL A 286 -6.10 1.15 20.10
CA VAL A 286 -4.82 1.61 20.63
C VAL A 286 -3.94 2.15 19.50
N CYS A 287 -3.43 3.36 19.72
CA CYS A 287 -2.48 4.03 18.85
C CYS A 287 -1.09 3.83 19.44
N HIS A 288 -0.21 3.18 18.69
CA HIS A 288 1.16 2.92 19.11
C HIS A 288 2.17 3.40 18.05
N THR A 289 3.38 3.69 18.48
CA THR A 289 4.51 3.97 17.58
C THR A 289 5.02 2.68 16.92
N GLY A 290 5.63 2.80 15.74
CA GLY A 290 6.31 1.66 15.08
C GLY A 290 7.52 1.15 15.86
N TYR A 291 7.91 -0.11 15.60
CA TYR A 291 9.13 -0.73 16.13
C TYR A 291 10.39 -0.26 15.40
N TRP A 292 10.26 0.19 14.16
CA TRP A 292 11.34 0.62 13.28
C TRP A 292 11.09 2.07 12.83
N ILE A 293 12.15 2.74 12.39
CA ILE A 293 12.11 4.09 11.84
C ILE A 293 12.69 4.03 10.42
N HIS A 294 11.84 3.75 9.44
CA HIS A 294 12.22 3.54 8.04
C HIS A 294 12.95 4.73 7.41
N LYS A 295 12.70 5.96 7.87
CA LYS A 295 13.44 7.18 7.47
C LYS A 295 14.92 7.16 7.87
N LEU A 296 15.28 6.38 8.89
CA LEU A 296 16.64 6.26 9.43
C LEU A 296 17.25 4.85 9.25
N GLU A 297 16.42 3.85 8.95
CA GLU A 297 16.76 2.41 8.97
C GLU A 297 17.38 1.96 10.31
N LEU A 298 16.71 2.35 11.40
CA LEU A 298 17.09 2.04 12.78
C LEU A 298 15.89 1.55 13.61
N ASP A 299 16.17 0.75 14.65
CA ASP A 299 15.22 0.39 15.69
C ASP A 299 14.69 1.62 16.44
N ASN A 300 13.40 1.61 16.75
CA ASN A 300 12.81 2.55 17.70
C ASN A 300 12.90 1.96 19.12
N GLU A 301 13.92 2.38 19.87
CA GLU A 301 14.23 1.89 21.23
C GLU A 301 13.02 1.82 22.19
N LYS A 302 12.02 2.68 22.01
CA LYS A 302 10.87 2.80 22.91
C LYS A 302 9.55 2.90 22.15
N ILE A 303 8.60 2.06 22.56
CA ILE A 303 7.28 1.99 21.97
C ILE A 303 6.27 2.60 22.93
N TYR A 304 5.58 3.62 22.45
CA TYR A 304 4.55 4.32 23.21
C TYR A 304 3.18 3.88 22.73
N GLN A 305 2.24 3.74 23.68
CA GLN A 305 0.86 3.34 23.40
C GLN A 305 -0.10 4.29 24.11
N VAL A 306 -1.15 4.72 23.41
CA VAL A 306 -2.25 5.53 23.96
C VAL A 306 -3.58 5.08 23.37
N PRO A 307 -4.71 5.22 24.10
CA PRO A 307 -6.03 5.16 23.46
C PRO A 307 -6.10 6.17 22.32
N CYS A 308 -6.50 5.75 21.12
CA CYS A 308 -6.54 6.64 19.95
C CYS A 308 -7.46 7.85 20.13
N SER A 309 -8.44 7.76 21.04
CA SER A 309 -9.29 8.88 21.44
C SER A 309 -8.49 10.10 21.95
N LEU A 310 -7.33 9.90 22.59
CA LEU A 310 -6.47 11.00 23.05
C LEU A 310 -5.82 11.80 21.90
N LEU A 311 -5.83 11.25 20.68
CA LEU A 311 -5.20 11.84 19.50
C LEU A 311 -6.21 12.52 18.55
N HIS A 312 -7.51 12.42 18.83
CA HIS A 312 -8.62 12.88 17.98
C HIS A 312 -8.65 14.38 17.65
N SER A 313 -7.97 15.19 18.46
CA SER A 313 -7.88 16.65 18.32
C SER A 313 -6.67 17.08 17.49
N ARG A 314 -5.63 16.25 17.48
CA ARG A 314 -4.37 16.47 16.76
C ARG A 314 -4.42 15.87 15.35
N PHE A 315 -5.08 14.73 15.17
CA PHE A 315 -5.13 14.00 13.92
C PHE A 315 -6.56 13.60 13.51
N PRO A 316 -6.89 13.60 12.21
CA PRO A 316 -8.14 13.03 11.71
C PRO A 316 -8.29 11.56 12.09
N LEU A 317 -9.49 11.17 12.53
CA LEU A 317 -9.85 9.79 12.81
C LEU A 317 -11.15 9.39 12.12
N VAL A 318 -11.19 8.18 11.60
CA VAL A 318 -12.38 7.59 10.98
C VAL A 318 -13.39 7.18 12.05
N ARG A 319 -14.61 7.66 11.92
CA ARG A 319 -15.80 7.17 12.64
C ARG A 319 -16.58 6.25 11.72
N ARG A 320 -17.08 5.13 12.25
CA ARG A 320 -17.85 4.14 11.49
C ARG A 320 -19.31 4.10 11.93
N LYS A 321 -20.20 3.85 10.98
CA LYS A 321 -21.58 3.44 11.21
C LYS A 321 -21.93 2.32 10.25
N PHE A 322 -22.45 1.22 10.76
CA PHE A 322 -23.05 0.18 9.94
C PHE A 322 -24.44 0.66 9.49
N ILE A 323 -24.68 0.69 8.17
CA ILE A 323 -25.92 1.19 7.57
C ILE A 323 -26.25 0.31 6.36
N ASN A 324 -27.47 -0.25 6.34
CA ASN A 324 -28.02 -1.02 5.21
C ASN A 324 -27.09 -2.14 4.68
N GLY A 325 -26.47 -2.91 5.59
CA GLY A 325 -25.55 -3.99 5.23
C GLY A 325 -24.11 -3.55 4.92
N GLY A 326 -23.86 -2.24 4.82
CA GLY A 326 -22.56 -1.66 4.46
C GLY A 326 -21.88 -0.85 5.57
N CYS A 327 -20.66 -0.45 5.29
CA CYS A 327 -19.86 0.40 6.18
C CYS A 327 -19.84 1.84 5.68
N ASN A 328 -20.37 2.78 6.47
CA ASN A 328 -20.19 4.21 6.28
C ASN A 328 -19.03 4.69 7.16
N GLU A 329 -18.00 5.22 6.53
CA GLU A 329 -16.77 5.72 7.15
C GLU A 329 -16.67 7.24 6.97
N THR A 330 -16.58 7.96 8.07
CA THR A 330 -16.51 9.43 8.08
C THR A 330 -15.21 9.87 8.75
N LEU A 331 -14.32 10.54 8.00
CA LEU A 331 -13.08 11.09 8.55
C LEU A 331 -13.37 12.40 9.27
N VAL A 332 -13.08 12.47 10.58
CA VAL A 332 -13.41 13.62 11.43
C VAL A 332 -12.16 14.14 12.14
N GLN A 333 -12.00 15.46 12.20
CA GLN A 333 -11.00 16.14 13.03
C GLN A 333 -11.67 17.35 13.70
N ASN A 334 -11.51 17.50 15.03
CA ASN A 334 -12.09 18.61 15.80
C ASN A 334 -13.59 18.86 15.52
N GLY A 335 -14.37 17.78 15.40
CA GLY A 335 -15.81 17.83 15.10
C GLY A 335 -16.17 18.08 13.63
N ARG A 336 -15.24 18.62 12.82
CA ARG A 336 -15.44 18.81 11.38
C ARG A 336 -15.23 17.51 10.61
N VAL A 337 -16.15 17.22 9.68
CA VAL A 337 -15.95 16.14 8.70
C VAL A 337 -15.02 16.62 7.59
N LEU A 338 -14.04 15.79 7.23
CA LEU A 338 -13.07 16.03 6.17
C LEU A 338 -13.33 15.19 4.91
N SER A 339 -13.80 13.95 5.07
CA SER A 339 -14.22 13.10 3.94
C SER A 339 -15.22 12.01 4.39
N TYR A 340 -15.94 11.47 3.41
CA TYR A 340 -16.84 10.33 3.57
C TYR A 340 -16.42 9.21 2.63
N PHE A 341 -16.63 7.97 3.04
CA PHE A 341 -16.50 6.77 2.22
C PHE A 341 -17.63 5.79 2.59
N PHE A 342 -18.22 5.14 1.59
CA PHE A 342 -19.27 4.14 1.79
C PHE A 342 -19.08 2.99 0.80
N ASP A 343 -19.11 1.77 1.31
CA ASP A 343 -19.23 0.55 0.51
C ASP A 343 -20.28 -0.36 1.14
N LYS A 344 -21.30 -0.71 0.34
CA LYS A 344 -22.41 -1.57 0.74
C LYS A 344 -22.01 -3.03 0.96
N ASN A 345 -20.79 -3.42 0.57
CA ASN A 345 -20.29 -4.79 0.59
C ASN A 345 -18.96 -4.94 1.35
N ILE A 346 -18.57 -3.94 2.15
CA ILE A 346 -17.41 -4.03 3.07
C ILE A 346 -17.93 -4.16 4.50
N ILE A 347 -17.26 -4.96 5.32
CA ILE A 347 -17.62 -5.14 6.71
C ILE A 347 -16.92 -4.07 7.56
N CYS A 348 -17.68 -3.36 8.39
CA CYS A 348 -17.15 -2.64 9.56
C CYS A 348 -16.80 -3.66 10.64
#